data_AF-A0A536H0K6-F1
#
_entry.id   AF-A0A536H0K6-F1
#
_cell.length_a   1.000
_cell.length_b   1.000
_cell.length_c   1.000
_cell.angle_alpha   90.00
_cell.angle_beta   90.00
_cell.angle_gamma   90.00
#
_symmetry.space_group_name_H-M   'P 1'
#
loop_
_entity.id
_entity.type
_entity.pdbx_description
1 polymer ?
#
loop_
_entity_poly.entity_id
_entity_poly.type
_entity_poly.pdbx_seq_one_letter_code
_entity_poly.pdbx_strand_id
1 'polypeptide(L)'
;MNTLKSKDSVDDIPVLSDDVPVTMPELPQSVSITSLQQFKAISDRTRSRILGIIQNQPATAKQIADRLGASPGAIGHHLHVLEAAGLAKVVARRLVRGIVANYYTRTAKIFKYELSKEIKGNETASLEIMSKAYDEMAEAAYTPDEDPYRFDSFPHIRLSPERARSYHERFNALLDEILNETPDPDGKVYGIFVAMFMSPTYMQGPSTTLPDDAV
;
A
#
# COMPACT_ATOMS: atom_id res chain seq x y z
N MET A 1 12.69 12.33 -24.88
CA MET A 1 11.42 13.01 -25.25
C MET A 1 10.33 11.96 -25.27
N ASN A 2 9.54 11.85 -24.19
CA ASN A 2 8.18 11.31 -24.28
C ASN A 2 7.40 11.71 -23.03
N THR A 3 6.42 12.57 -23.26
CA THR A 3 5.60 13.25 -22.25
C THR A 3 4.37 12.40 -22.02
N LEU A 4 4.31 11.66 -20.90
CA LEU A 4 3.06 11.09 -20.40
C LEU A 4 2.25 12.23 -19.76
N LYS A 5 1.57 13.02 -20.60
CA LYS A 5 0.39 13.78 -20.14
C LYS A 5 -0.72 12.75 -19.93
N SER A 6 -1.11 12.48 -18.69
CA SER A 6 -2.35 11.75 -18.40
C SER A 6 -3.53 12.57 -18.93
N LYS A 7 -4.34 11.96 -19.78
CA LYS A 7 -5.34 12.62 -20.62
C LYS A 7 -6.76 12.58 -20.02
N ASP A 8 -6.89 12.53 -18.70
CA ASP A 8 -8.19 12.57 -18.03
C ASP A 8 -8.17 13.74 -17.05
N SER A 9 -8.68 14.90 -17.47
CA SER A 9 -8.98 15.99 -16.54
C SER A 9 -10.11 15.55 -15.61
N VAL A 10 -10.06 15.91 -14.33
CA VAL A 10 -11.20 15.69 -13.41
C VAL A 10 -12.47 16.37 -13.94
N ASP A 11 -12.32 17.42 -14.75
CA ASP A 11 -13.42 18.12 -15.41
C ASP A 11 -14.05 17.35 -16.57
N ASP A 12 -13.36 16.33 -17.09
CA ASP A 12 -13.90 15.44 -18.13
C ASP A 12 -14.71 14.28 -17.53
N ILE A 13 -14.64 14.06 -16.21
CA ILE A 13 -15.42 13.02 -15.51
C ILE A 13 -16.86 13.51 -15.35
N PRO A 14 -17.87 12.83 -15.94
CA PRO A 14 -19.25 13.27 -15.85
C PRO A 14 -19.77 13.18 -14.42
N VAL A 15 -20.68 14.10 -14.07
CA VAL A 15 -21.42 14.04 -12.82
C VAL A 15 -22.51 12.97 -12.95
N LEU A 16 -22.35 11.88 -12.21
CA LEU A 16 -23.29 10.78 -12.16
C LEU A 16 -24.56 11.18 -11.40
N SER A 17 -25.68 10.60 -11.82
CA SER A 17 -26.93 10.64 -11.06
C SER A 17 -26.84 9.74 -9.82
N ASP A 18 -27.70 9.99 -8.83
CA ASP A 18 -27.65 9.32 -7.52
C ASP A 18 -27.91 7.80 -7.60
N ASP A 19 -28.66 7.37 -8.62
CA ASP A 19 -29.03 5.97 -8.89
C ASP A 19 -27.90 5.14 -9.53
N VAL A 20 -26.86 5.78 -10.09
CA VAL A 20 -25.77 5.07 -10.77
C VAL A 20 -24.66 4.72 -9.79
N PRO A 21 -24.44 3.44 -9.41
CA PRO A 21 -23.45 3.09 -8.40
C PRO A 21 -22.03 3.47 -8.82
N VAL A 22 -21.23 3.95 -7.86
CA VAL A 22 -19.80 4.20 -8.08
C VAL A 22 -19.03 2.90 -7.87
N THR A 23 -18.50 2.34 -8.94
CA THR A 23 -17.75 1.08 -8.92
C THR A 23 -16.24 1.32 -8.88
N MET A 24 -15.50 0.34 -8.34
CA MET A 24 -14.04 0.34 -8.48
C MET A 24 -13.65 0.22 -9.96
N PRO A 25 -12.76 1.08 -10.48
CA PRO A 25 -12.21 0.87 -11.81
C PRO A 25 -11.17 -0.25 -11.80
N GLU A 26 -10.82 -0.75 -12.97
CA GLU A 26 -9.60 -1.54 -13.16
C GLU A 26 -8.37 -0.68 -12.81
N LEU A 27 -7.56 -1.18 -11.86
CA LEU A 27 -6.34 -0.52 -11.40
C LEU A 27 -5.10 -1.32 -11.82
N PRO A 28 -4.01 -0.65 -12.20
CA PRO A 28 -2.71 -1.29 -12.31
C PRO A 28 -2.37 -2.09 -11.04
N GLN A 29 -1.75 -3.25 -11.23
CA GLN A 29 -1.38 -4.14 -10.11
C GLN A 29 -0.44 -3.44 -9.13
N SER A 30 0.59 -2.78 -9.64
CA SER A 30 1.53 -2.04 -8.81
C SER A 30 2.09 -0.82 -9.50
N VAL A 31 2.44 0.19 -8.71
CA VAL A 31 3.27 1.31 -9.14
C VAL A 31 4.45 1.47 -8.18
N SER A 32 5.61 1.83 -8.72
CA SER A 32 6.82 2.05 -7.94
C SER A 32 6.83 3.46 -7.33
N ILE A 33 7.07 3.52 -6.02
CA ILE A 33 7.37 4.74 -5.27
C ILE A 33 8.86 5.01 -5.43
N THR A 34 9.20 5.97 -6.27
CA THR A 34 10.59 6.26 -6.67
C THR A 34 11.07 7.65 -6.23
N SER A 35 10.14 8.56 -5.92
CA SER A 35 10.44 9.93 -5.54
C SER A 35 10.23 10.20 -4.04
N LEU A 36 10.97 11.18 -3.50
CA LEU A 36 10.80 11.64 -2.12
C LEU A 36 9.41 12.27 -1.89
N GLN A 37 8.81 12.90 -2.91
CA GLN A 37 7.46 13.47 -2.81
C GLN A 37 6.42 12.37 -2.60
N GLN A 38 6.45 11.31 -3.41
CA GLN A 38 5.58 10.15 -3.25
C GLN A 38 5.81 9.46 -1.91
N PHE A 39 7.09 9.31 -1.53
CA PHE A 39 7.45 8.73 -0.24
C PHE A 39 6.89 9.54 0.93
N LYS A 40 7.09 10.85 0.98
CA LYS A 40 6.52 11.72 2.02
C LYS A 40 4.99 11.73 2.00
N ALA A 41 4.39 11.69 0.82
CA ALA A 41 2.93 11.65 0.67
C ALA A 41 2.37 10.35 1.27
N ILE A 42 2.96 9.21 0.96
CA ILE A 42 2.52 7.96 1.57
C ILE A 42 2.91 7.91 3.04
N SER A 43 4.09 8.39 3.48
CA SER A 43 4.65 8.35 4.86
C SER A 43 3.76 8.90 5.98
N ASP A 44 2.82 9.79 5.66
CA ASP A 44 1.91 10.38 6.65
C ASP A 44 0.81 9.41 7.07
N ARG A 45 0.55 9.37 8.38
CA ARG A 45 -0.41 8.45 9.01
C ARG A 45 -1.83 8.65 8.48
N THR A 46 -2.31 9.88 8.38
CA THR A 46 -3.65 10.17 7.88
C THR A 46 -3.76 9.81 6.40
N ARG A 47 -2.77 10.16 5.58
CA ARG A 47 -2.74 9.80 4.15
C ARG A 47 -2.67 8.30 3.92
N SER A 48 -1.90 7.56 4.73
CA SER A 48 -1.88 6.09 4.70
C SER A 48 -3.24 5.49 5.01
N ARG A 49 -3.93 5.99 6.05
CA ARG A 49 -5.29 5.55 6.40
C ARG A 49 -6.32 5.88 5.31
N ILE A 50 -6.20 7.05 4.68
CA ILE A 50 -7.03 7.44 3.54
C ILE A 50 -6.84 6.45 2.39
N LEU A 51 -5.59 6.15 2.01
CA LEU A 51 -5.28 5.15 1.00
C LEU A 51 -5.88 3.79 1.40
N GLY A 52 -5.74 3.37 2.66
CA GLY A 52 -6.40 2.21 3.26
C GLY A 52 -7.90 2.15 2.96
N ILE A 53 -8.62 3.21 3.32
CA ILE A 53 -10.07 3.33 3.14
C ILE A 53 -10.50 3.21 1.67
N ILE A 54 -9.76 3.82 0.76
CA ILE A 54 -10.13 3.89 -0.68
C ILE A 54 -9.57 2.74 -1.52
N GLN A 55 -9.02 1.70 -0.88
CA GLN A 55 -8.45 0.52 -1.55
C GLN A 55 -9.48 -0.29 -2.31
N ASN A 56 -10.58 -0.59 -1.62
CA ASN A 56 -11.57 -1.59 -2.03
C ASN A 56 -12.86 -0.94 -2.52
N GLN A 57 -13.07 0.34 -2.17
CA GLN A 57 -14.26 1.09 -2.57
C GLN A 57 -13.91 2.57 -2.74
N PRO A 58 -14.35 3.23 -3.83
CA PRO A 58 -14.14 4.65 -3.98
C PRO A 58 -14.93 5.41 -2.91
N ALA A 59 -14.34 6.46 -2.35
CA ALA A 59 -14.99 7.24 -1.30
C ALA A 59 -14.78 8.74 -1.48
N THR A 60 -15.76 9.51 -1.02
CA THR A 60 -15.69 10.98 -0.98
C THR A 60 -14.91 11.46 0.25
N ALA A 61 -14.40 12.69 0.19
CA ALA A 61 -13.74 13.32 1.34
C ALA A 61 -14.61 13.31 2.61
N LYS A 62 -15.93 13.46 2.47
CA LYS A 62 -16.88 13.38 3.57
C LYS A 62 -16.96 11.97 4.17
N GLN A 63 -17.13 10.94 3.35
CA GLN A 63 -17.22 9.55 3.83
C GLN A 63 -15.93 9.11 4.53
N ILE A 64 -14.78 9.54 4.02
CA ILE A 64 -13.47 9.29 4.63
C ILE A 64 -13.35 10.05 5.96
N ALA A 65 -13.81 11.31 6.02
CA ALA A 65 -13.82 12.11 7.24
C ALA A 65 -14.67 11.48 8.33
N ASP A 66 -15.86 10.98 7.99
CA ASP A 66 -16.75 10.27 8.91
C ASP A 66 -16.09 9.01 9.48
N ARG A 67 -15.35 8.23 8.67
CA ARG A 67 -14.62 7.03 9.12
C ARG A 67 -13.42 7.36 10.02
N LEU A 68 -12.74 8.48 9.79
CA LEU A 68 -11.53 8.86 10.50
C LEU A 68 -11.77 9.83 11.68
N GLY A 69 -13.02 10.24 11.93
CA GLY A 69 -13.34 11.24 12.95
C GLY A 69 -12.69 12.61 12.67
N ALA A 70 -12.55 12.98 11.40
CA ALA A 70 -11.88 14.20 10.94
C ALA A 70 -12.87 15.15 10.23
N SER A 71 -12.41 16.35 9.85
CA SER A 71 -13.23 17.27 9.04
C SER A 71 -13.06 16.99 7.53
N PRO A 72 -14.11 17.17 6.70
CA PRO A 72 -14.00 17.01 5.25
C PRO A 72 -12.94 17.91 4.61
N GLY A 73 -12.73 19.11 5.14
CA GLY A 73 -11.71 20.04 4.66
C GLY A 73 -10.28 19.53 4.91
N ALA A 74 -10.02 18.95 6.08
CA ALA A 74 -8.72 18.34 6.38
C ALA A 74 -8.45 17.13 5.47
N ILE A 75 -9.46 16.26 5.28
CA ILE A 75 -9.35 15.12 4.36
C ILE A 75 -9.13 15.58 2.91
N GLY A 76 -9.83 16.65 2.48
CA GLY A 76 -9.63 17.23 1.16
C GLY A 76 -8.19 17.68 0.92
N HIS A 77 -7.55 18.30 1.91
CA HIS A 77 -6.13 18.65 1.83
C HIS A 77 -5.23 17.41 1.65
N HIS A 78 -5.46 16.36 2.44
CA HIS A 78 -4.69 15.12 2.33
C HIS A 78 -4.88 14.42 0.97
N LEU A 79 -6.11 14.41 0.44
CA LEU A 79 -6.41 13.86 -0.88
C LEU A 79 -5.71 14.64 -1.98
N HIS A 80 -5.70 15.98 -1.90
CA HIS A 80 -4.98 16.80 -2.88
C HIS A 80 -3.48 16.50 -2.91
N VAL A 81 -2.85 16.32 -1.74
CA VAL A 81 -1.44 15.91 -1.66
C VAL A 81 -1.21 14.53 -2.27
N LEU A 82 -2.13 13.57 -2.04
CA LEU A 82 -2.05 12.23 -2.62
C LEU A 82 -2.24 12.25 -4.14
N GLU A 83 -3.16 13.06 -4.67
CA GLU A 83 -3.35 13.24 -6.10
C GLU A 83 -2.13 13.88 -6.76
N ALA A 84 -1.58 14.94 -6.17
CA ALA A 84 -0.37 15.59 -6.66
C ALA A 84 0.84 14.65 -6.66
N ALA A 85 0.88 13.67 -5.75
CA ALA A 85 1.88 12.61 -5.72
C ALA A 85 1.56 11.43 -6.66
N GLY A 86 0.40 11.43 -7.33
CA GLY A 86 -0.05 10.34 -8.21
C GLY A 86 -0.41 9.05 -7.47
N LEU A 87 -0.85 9.15 -6.21
CA LEU A 87 -1.21 8.01 -5.34
C LEU A 87 -2.72 7.82 -5.21
N ALA A 88 -3.49 8.89 -5.47
CA ALA A 88 -4.96 8.85 -5.53
C ALA A 88 -5.45 9.53 -6.81
N LYS A 89 -6.68 9.22 -7.22
CA LYS A 89 -7.35 9.85 -8.37
C LYS A 89 -8.86 9.90 -8.16
N VAL A 90 -9.51 10.90 -8.75
CA VAL A 90 -10.97 10.93 -8.88
C VAL A 90 -11.42 9.95 -9.95
N VAL A 91 -12.48 9.19 -9.67
CA VAL A 91 -13.04 8.20 -10.61
C VAL A 91 -14.52 8.42 -10.90
N ALA A 92 -15.21 9.18 -10.07
CA ALA A 92 -16.59 9.58 -10.29
C ALA A 92 -16.88 10.91 -9.59
N ARG A 93 -17.92 11.59 -10.06
CA ARG A 93 -18.43 12.83 -9.45
C ARG A 93 -19.94 12.67 -9.24
N ARG A 94 -20.50 13.22 -8.17
CA ARG A 94 -21.96 13.29 -7.93
C ARG A 94 -22.36 14.64 -7.38
N LEU A 95 -23.60 15.06 -7.64
CA LEU A 95 -24.17 16.25 -7.04
C LEU A 95 -24.86 15.90 -5.71
N VAL A 96 -24.23 16.21 -4.59
CA VAL A 96 -24.79 15.95 -3.26
C VAL A 96 -25.23 17.28 -2.64
N ARG A 97 -26.55 17.48 -2.50
CA ARG A 97 -27.14 18.72 -1.94
C ARG A 97 -26.61 20.00 -2.60
N GLY A 98 -26.47 19.98 -3.93
CA GLY A 98 -25.99 21.11 -4.72
C GLY A 98 -24.47 21.28 -4.76
N ILE A 99 -23.70 20.38 -4.13
CA ILE A 99 -22.22 20.40 -4.15
C ILE A 99 -21.72 19.19 -4.92
N VAL A 100 -20.80 19.42 -5.86
CA VAL A 100 -20.14 18.31 -6.58
C VAL A 100 -19.16 17.61 -5.64
N ALA A 101 -19.43 16.35 -5.33
CA ALA A 101 -18.58 15.47 -4.55
C ALA A 101 -17.77 14.55 -5.47
N ASN A 102 -16.46 14.54 -5.29
CA ASN A 102 -15.54 13.65 -6.01
C ASN A 102 -15.36 12.35 -5.21
N TYR A 103 -15.42 11.21 -5.91
CA TYR A 103 -15.09 9.90 -5.38
C TYR A 103 -13.65 9.55 -5.74
N TYR A 104 -12.86 9.22 -4.73
CA TYR A 104 -11.44 8.95 -4.85
C TYR A 104 -11.16 7.46 -4.70
N THR A 105 -10.18 6.98 -5.46
CA THR A 105 -9.55 5.67 -5.25
C THR A 105 -8.04 5.77 -5.44
N ARG A 106 -7.31 4.68 -5.20
CA ARG A 106 -5.86 4.59 -5.42
C ARG A 106 -5.53 4.57 -6.91
N THR A 107 -4.28 4.89 -7.25
CA THR A 107 -3.77 4.78 -8.62
C THR A 107 -3.26 3.38 -8.98
N ALA A 108 -3.00 2.53 -7.99
CA ALA A 108 -2.63 1.12 -8.15
C ALA A 108 -3.12 0.30 -6.94
N LYS A 109 -3.22 -1.02 -7.09
CA LYS A 109 -3.54 -1.92 -5.97
C LYS A 109 -2.41 -1.91 -4.92
N ILE A 110 -1.16 -1.95 -5.39
CA ILE A 110 0.06 -1.92 -4.58
C ILE A 110 0.97 -0.73 -4.90
N PHE A 111 1.57 -0.17 -3.85
CA PHE A 111 2.71 0.74 -3.92
C PHE A 111 4.01 0.00 -3.56
N LYS A 112 4.88 -0.23 -4.54
CA LYS A 112 6.18 -0.88 -4.34
C LYS A 112 7.25 0.16 -4.02
N TYR A 113 7.95 0.05 -2.90
CA TYR A 113 8.98 1.02 -2.53
C TYR A 113 10.29 0.74 -3.28
N GLU A 114 10.52 1.45 -4.38
CA GLU A 114 11.76 1.38 -5.19
C GLU A 114 12.56 2.68 -5.07
N LEU A 115 12.86 3.05 -3.82
CA LEU A 115 13.61 4.25 -3.54
C LEU A 115 15.03 4.16 -4.13
N SER A 116 15.51 5.26 -4.73
CA SER A 116 16.87 5.36 -5.26
C SER A 116 17.91 5.13 -4.15
N LYS A 117 19.16 4.78 -4.49
CA LYS A 117 20.23 4.59 -3.48
C LYS A 117 20.47 5.83 -2.62
N GLU A 118 20.25 7.03 -3.15
CA GLU A 118 20.36 8.30 -2.39
C GLU A 118 19.26 8.44 -1.34
N ILE A 119 18.04 7.94 -1.63
CA ILE A 119 16.93 7.93 -0.67
C ILE A 119 17.04 6.72 0.27
N LYS A 120 17.48 5.55 -0.21
CA LYS A 120 17.75 4.35 0.61
C LYS A 120 18.94 4.51 1.56
N GLY A 121 19.92 5.35 1.20
CA GLY A 121 21.04 5.74 2.07
C GLY A 121 20.60 6.62 3.25
N ASN A 122 19.36 7.10 3.25
CA ASN A 122 18.73 7.72 4.40
C ASN A 122 18.06 6.63 5.26
N GLU A 123 18.73 6.21 6.34
CA GLU A 123 18.22 5.22 7.30
C GLU A 123 16.78 5.54 7.76
N THR A 124 16.41 6.82 7.82
CA THR A 124 15.07 7.28 8.20
C THR A 124 13.98 6.77 7.26
N ALA A 125 14.21 6.70 5.94
CA ALA A 125 13.18 6.26 5.00
C ALA A 125 12.86 4.76 5.16
N SER A 126 13.87 3.93 5.37
CA SER A 126 13.65 2.49 5.63
C SER A 126 12.95 2.28 6.97
N LEU A 127 13.35 3.02 8.01
CA LEU A 127 12.72 2.99 9.32
C LEU A 127 11.25 3.45 9.28
N GLU A 128 10.93 4.49 8.50
CA GLU A 128 9.55 4.96 8.34
C GLU A 128 8.63 3.89 7.73
N ILE A 129 9.10 3.14 6.73
CA ILE A 129 8.31 2.04 6.13
C ILE A 129 8.04 0.97 7.20
N MET A 130 9.08 0.56 7.96
CA MET A 130 8.92 -0.45 9.01
C MET A 130 8.01 0.04 10.14
N SER A 131 8.19 1.30 10.58
CA SER A 131 7.41 1.91 11.66
C SER A 131 5.92 1.93 11.34
N LYS A 132 5.55 2.14 10.09
CA LYS A 132 4.14 2.10 9.68
C LYS A 132 3.54 0.71 9.70
N ALA A 133 4.26 -0.26 9.15
CA ALA A 133 3.82 -1.65 9.20
C ALA A 133 3.62 -2.08 10.66
N TYR A 134 4.54 -1.65 11.53
CA TYR A 134 4.42 -1.83 12.97
C TYR A 134 3.21 -1.11 13.58
N ASP A 135 2.97 0.17 13.26
CA ASP A 135 1.83 0.93 13.79
C ASP A 135 0.49 0.30 13.36
N GLU A 136 0.35 -0.13 12.11
CA GLU A 136 -0.84 -0.82 11.60
C GLU A 136 -1.06 -2.16 12.30
N MET A 137 0.02 -2.94 12.47
CA MET A 137 0.01 -4.20 13.22
C MET A 137 -0.34 -3.99 14.70
N ALA A 138 0.17 -2.92 15.32
CA ALA A 138 -0.11 -2.57 16.71
C ALA A 138 -1.56 -2.12 16.88
N GLU A 139 -2.10 -1.28 15.99
CA GLU A 139 -3.52 -0.90 15.98
C GLU A 139 -4.43 -2.14 15.86
N ALA A 140 -4.07 -3.09 14.98
CA ALA A 140 -4.76 -4.37 14.85
C ALA A 140 -4.58 -5.31 16.05
N ALA A 141 -3.61 -5.08 16.95
CA ALA A 141 -3.45 -5.85 18.19
C ALA A 141 -4.41 -5.43 19.31
N TYR A 142 -4.99 -4.23 19.22
CA TYR A 142 -5.95 -3.74 20.20
C TYR A 142 -7.41 -4.00 19.81
N THR A 143 -7.66 -4.67 18.68
CA THR A 143 -9.02 -5.07 18.30
C THR A 143 -9.48 -6.26 19.13
N PRO A 144 -10.67 -6.23 19.78
CA PRO A 144 -11.10 -7.26 20.73
C PRO A 144 -11.31 -8.68 20.18
N ASP A 145 -11.46 -8.83 18.86
CA ASP A 145 -11.76 -10.12 18.23
C ASP A 145 -10.51 -11.00 18.12
N GLU A 146 -10.58 -12.25 18.57
CA GLU A 146 -9.55 -13.26 18.31
C GLU A 146 -9.56 -13.64 16.82
N ASP A 147 -8.49 -13.26 16.09
CA ASP A 147 -8.25 -13.73 14.73
C ASP A 147 -7.27 -14.93 14.75
N PRO A 148 -7.73 -16.17 14.47
CA PRO A 148 -6.88 -17.35 14.50
C PRO A 148 -5.81 -17.37 13.40
N TYR A 149 -5.91 -16.48 12.41
CA TYR A 149 -4.96 -16.37 11.30
C TYR A 149 -3.84 -15.36 11.56
N ARG A 150 -3.88 -14.64 12.68
CA ARG A 150 -2.80 -13.75 13.10
C ARG A 150 -1.56 -14.57 13.47
N PHE A 151 -0.42 -14.28 12.83
CA PHE A 151 0.85 -14.93 13.12
C PHE A 151 2.00 -13.92 13.14
N ASP A 152 2.61 -13.75 14.32
CA ASP A 152 3.68 -12.79 14.55
C ASP A 152 5.00 -13.58 14.79
N SER A 153 5.80 -13.79 13.74
CA SER A 153 7.08 -14.50 13.85
C SER A 153 8.18 -13.87 13.00
N PHE A 154 9.40 -13.88 13.51
CA PHE A 154 10.57 -13.29 12.84
C PHE A 154 11.72 -14.31 12.72
N PRO A 155 11.52 -15.39 11.92
CA PRO A 155 12.51 -16.45 11.79
C PRO A 155 13.73 -15.97 10.98
N HIS A 156 14.92 -16.32 11.45
CA HIS A 156 16.17 -16.07 10.73
C HIS A 156 16.66 -17.39 10.13
N ILE A 157 16.78 -17.45 8.80
CA ILE A 157 17.08 -18.69 8.06
C ILE A 157 18.30 -18.45 7.16
N ARG A 158 19.28 -19.37 7.18
CA ARG A 158 20.42 -19.35 6.26
C ARG A 158 20.04 -20.06 4.95
N LEU A 159 20.27 -19.40 3.81
CA LEU A 159 19.95 -19.91 2.48
C LEU A 159 21.14 -19.73 1.54
N SER A 160 21.31 -20.64 0.58
CA SER A 160 22.19 -20.39 -0.57
C SER A 160 21.60 -19.27 -1.44
N PRO A 161 22.41 -18.57 -2.25
CA PRO A 161 21.90 -17.53 -3.17
C PRO A 161 20.81 -18.04 -4.13
N GLU A 162 20.94 -19.28 -4.62
CA GLU A 162 19.96 -19.91 -5.51
C GLU A 162 18.64 -20.16 -4.78
N ARG A 163 18.71 -20.67 -3.54
CA ARG A 163 17.50 -20.90 -2.72
C ARG A 163 16.84 -19.59 -2.32
N ALA A 164 17.62 -18.58 -1.94
CA ALA A 164 17.10 -17.25 -1.63
C ALA A 164 16.32 -16.66 -2.81
N ARG A 165 16.86 -16.75 -4.02
CA ARG A 165 16.18 -16.32 -5.26
C ARG A 165 14.89 -17.10 -5.50
N SER A 166 14.94 -18.44 -5.38
CA SER A 166 13.77 -19.30 -5.57
C SER A 166 12.64 -19.00 -4.58
N TYR A 167 12.94 -18.79 -3.30
CA TYR A 167 11.93 -18.42 -2.32
C TYR A 167 11.40 -17.00 -2.54
N HIS A 168 12.27 -16.06 -2.87
CA HIS A 168 11.85 -14.70 -3.23
C HIS A 168 10.86 -14.70 -4.40
N GLU A 169 11.14 -15.45 -5.47
CA GLU A 169 10.23 -15.60 -6.61
C GLU A 169 8.88 -16.20 -6.19
N ARG A 170 8.89 -17.26 -5.38
CA ARG A 170 7.67 -17.91 -4.89
C ARG A 170 6.84 -17.03 -3.96
N PHE A 171 7.49 -16.26 -3.06
CA PHE A 171 6.78 -15.31 -2.20
C PHE A 171 6.11 -14.22 -3.02
N ASN A 172 6.81 -13.67 -4.04
CA ASN A 172 6.20 -12.70 -4.93
C ASN A 172 5.04 -13.29 -5.73
N ALA A 173 5.18 -14.52 -6.24
CA ALA A 173 4.10 -15.20 -6.96
C ALA A 173 2.86 -15.42 -6.08
N LEU A 174 3.04 -15.82 -4.82
CA LEU A 174 1.95 -15.98 -3.86
C LEU A 174 1.30 -14.63 -3.51
N LEU A 175 2.11 -13.58 -3.32
CA LEU A 175 1.56 -12.24 -3.11
C LEU A 175 0.75 -11.79 -4.33
N ASP A 176 1.26 -11.99 -5.55
CA ASP A 176 0.54 -11.67 -6.78
C ASP A 176 -0.78 -12.46 -6.90
N GLU A 177 -0.80 -13.74 -6.50
CA GLU A 177 -2.04 -14.54 -6.42
C GLU A 177 -3.07 -13.90 -5.49
N ILE A 178 -2.68 -13.62 -4.23
CA ILE A 178 -3.56 -13.00 -3.22
C ILE A 178 -4.13 -11.65 -3.69
N LEU A 179 -3.33 -10.85 -4.41
CA LEU A 179 -3.74 -9.51 -4.88
C LEU A 179 -4.66 -9.55 -6.10
N ASN A 180 -4.70 -10.68 -6.79
CA ASN A 180 -5.59 -10.94 -7.90
C ASN A 180 -6.87 -11.67 -7.48
N GLU A 181 -6.96 -12.07 -6.21
CA GLU A 181 -8.19 -12.64 -5.64
C GLU A 181 -9.34 -11.63 -5.76
N THR A 182 -10.53 -12.12 -6.09
CA THR A 182 -11.72 -11.28 -6.15
C THR A 182 -12.11 -10.87 -4.72
N PRO A 183 -12.25 -9.57 -4.40
CA PRO A 183 -12.63 -9.17 -3.05
C PRO A 183 -13.98 -9.76 -2.65
N ASP A 184 -14.00 -10.47 -1.51
CA ASP A 184 -15.22 -10.96 -0.89
C ASP A 184 -15.94 -9.80 -0.17
N PRO A 185 -17.21 -9.49 -0.51
CA PRO A 185 -17.98 -8.43 0.15
C PRO A 185 -18.13 -8.59 1.66
N ASP A 186 -18.13 -9.83 2.16
CA ASP A 186 -18.25 -10.17 3.59
C ASP A 186 -16.86 -10.44 4.22
N GLY A 187 -15.80 -10.29 3.44
CA GLY A 187 -14.41 -10.53 3.85
C GLY A 187 -13.85 -9.47 4.80
N LYS A 188 -12.86 -9.88 5.60
CA LYS A 188 -12.05 -8.97 6.43
C LYS A 188 -10.85 -8.45 5.65
N VAL A 189 -10.42 -7.22 5.92
CA VAL A 189 -9.23 -6.63 5.31
C VAL A 189 -7.99 -7.05 6.10
N TYR A 190 -7.08 -7.78 5.46
CA TYR A 190 -5.80 -8.18 6.03
C TYR A 190 -4.67 -7.29 5.51
N GLY A 191 -3.90 -6.70 6.43
CA GLY A 191 -2.63 -6.06 6.11
C GLY A 191 -1.52 -7.11 6.04
N ILE A 192 -0.80 -7.19 4.92
CA ILE A 192 0.32 -8.13 4.74
C ILE A 192 1.60 -7.33 4.55
N PHE A 193 2.54 -7.50 5.47
CA PHE A 193 3.90 -6.97 5.36
C PHE A 193 4.90 -8.13 5.32
N VAL A 194 5.59 -8.29 4.19
CA VAL A 194 6.64 -9.28 4.00
C VAL A 194 7.92 -8.56 3.62
N ALA A 195 8.97 -8.75 4.42
CA ALA A 195 10.30 -8.24 4.13
C ALA A 195 11.31 -9.38 4.13
N MET A 196 12.06 -9.50 3.04
CA MET A 196 13.23 -10.36 2.95
C MET A 196 14.47 -9.47 2.84
N PHE A 197 15.38 -9.59 3.79
CA PHE A 197 16.62 -8.81 3.83
C PHE A 197 17.76 -9.70 4.33
N MET A 198 18.98 -9.30 4.00
CA MET A 198 20.15 -9.96 4.55
C MET A 198 20.27 -9.62 6.04
N SER A 199 20.27 -10.63 6.91
CA SER A 199 20.43 -10.41 8.35
C SER A 199 21.77 -9.72 8.67
N PRO A 200 21.89 -9.01 9.81
CA PRO A 200 23.10 -8.29 10.18
C PRO A 200 24.37 -9.14 10.14
N THR A 201 25.52 -8.50 9.90
CA THR A 201 26.81 -9.18 9.72
C THR A 201 27.19 -10.12 10.87
N TYR A 202 26.79 -9.81 12.13
CA TYR A 202 27.06 -10.69 13.27
C TYR A 202 26.29 -12.03 13.22
N MET A 203 25.19 -12.10 12.46
CA MET A 203 24.46 -13.35 12.18
C MET A 203 25.00 -14.09 10.95
N GLN A 204 25.83 -13.42 10.16
CA GLN A 204 26.58 -14.01 9.06
C GLN A 204 27.83 -14.70 9.62
N GLY A 205 27.61 -15.81 10.36
CA GLY A 205 28.70 -16.67 10.84
C GLY A 205 29.54 -17.22 9.67
N PRO A 206 30.77 -17.71 9.92
CA PRO A 206 31.58 -18.34 8.88
C PRO A 206 30.76 -19.44 8.21
N SER A 207 30.78 -19.46 6.87
CA SER A 207 30.05 -20.45 6.07
C SER A 207 30.37 -21.83 6.63
N THR A 208 29.38 -22.48 7.24
CA THR A 208 29.52 -23.86 7.70
C THR A 208 29.51 -24.70 6.44
N THR A 209 30.69 -24.89 5.82
CA THR A 209 30.88 -26.01 4.92
C THR A 209 30.57 -27.24 5.74
N LEU A 210 29.48 -27.94 5.39
CA LEU A 210 29.27 -29.30 5.87
C LEU A 210 30.59 -30.05 5.66
N PRO A 211 31.10 -30.79 6.66
CA PRO A 211 32.25 -31.65 6.41
C PRO A 211 31.91 -32.55 5.22
N ASP A 212 32.81 -32.59 4.24
CA ASP A 212 32.88 -33.69 3.28
C ASP A 212 33.14 -34.96 4.08
N ASP A 213 32.08 -35.56 4.62
CA ASP A 213 32.17 -36.91 5.16
C ASP A 213 32.25 -37.87 3.98
N ALA A 214 33.51 -38.11 3.59
CA ALA A 214 34.16 -39.41 3.51
C ALA A 214 33.39 -40.55 2.80
N VAL A 215 33.99 -40.97 1.67
CA VAL A 215 34.13 -42.35 1.14
C VAL A 215 32.97 -43.31 1.35
#